data_AF-A0A6P0S8T1-F1
#
_entry.id   AF-A0A6P0S8T1-F1
#
_cell.length_a   1.000
_cell.length_b   1.000
_cell.length_c   1.000
_cell.angle_alpha   90.00
_cell.angle_beta   90.00
_cell.angle_gamma   90.00
#
_symmetry.space_group_name_H-M   'P 1'
#
loop_
_entity.id
_entity.type
_entity.pdbx_description
1 polymer ?
#
loop_
_entity_poly.entity_id
_entity_poly.type
_entity_poly.pdbx_seq_one_letter_code
_entity_poly.pdbx_strand_id
1 'polypeptide(L)'
;KPKGKKTETDLERLATIKTELNRYLLARIPVFEGELFKSCSQPDNPDVELTAGYLQKTDNSNILIDALKEDIHLGPFLTFPLPSKENGFDIEGLAVHKDRVFLGFRGPVLRGWAIILEIEVEEQEPGVLGLKAIGKAGTLYRKHFVYLNGLGIRELCFKGKNLIILAGPTMDLVGDMRVFLLKDALELGENSISGQESGNLEVLFDLPVNLSLGNAEGLVVFPCLGESDSLLVIYDSPDEVRKVGEKAVYADVFRFK
;
A
#
# COMPACT_ATOMS: atom_id res chain seq x y z
N LYS A 1 10.00 -10.37 17.96
CA LYS A 1 10.26 -11.76 17.51
C LYS A 1 11.27 -12.45 18.45
N PRO A 2 11.07 -13.74 18.77
CA PRO A 2 12.05 -14.58 19.46
C PRO A 2 13.41 -14.60 18.73
N LYS A 3 14.50 -14.86 19.46
CA LYS A 3 15.85 -15.04 18.87
C LYS A 3 16.46 -16.42 19.12
N GLY A 4 15.75 -17.32 19.81
CA GLY A 4 16.18 -18.70 20.05
C GLY A 4 17.34 -18.85 21.03
N LYS A 5 17.60 -17.82 21.88
CA LYS A 5 18.74 -17.83 22.81
C LYS A 5 18.36 -18.28 24.22
N LYS A 6 17.29 -17.71 24.77
CA LYS A 6 16.78 -18.00 26.12
C LYS A 6 15.27 -17.88 26.10
N THR A 7 14.57 -18.93 26.54
CA THR A 7 13.11 -19.01 26.51
C THR A 7 12.44 -17.85 27.24
N GLU A 8 12.89 -17.54 28.47
CA GLU A 8 12.34 -16.44 29.27
C GLU A 8 12.42 -15.09 28.55
N THR A 9 13.59 -14.75 28.01
CA THR A 9 13.78 -13.52 27.24
C THR A 9 12.95 -13.52 25.94
N ASP A 10 12.74 -14.68 25.32
CA ASP A 10 11.93 -14.78 24.12
C ASP A 10 10.43 -14.64 24.41
N LEU A 11 9.95 -15.08 25.58
CA LEU A 11 8.60 -14.82 26.06
C LEU A 11 8.38 -13.32 26.30
N GLU A 12 9.32 -12.64 26.95
CA GLU A 12 9.26 -11.17 27.14
C GLU A 12 9.22 -10.42 25.79
N ARG A 13 10.00 -10.89 24.81
CA ARG A 13 10.02 -10.32 23.45
C ARG A 13 8.71 -10.49 22.70
N LEU A 14 7.96 -11.55 22.96
CA LEU A 14 6.63 -11.77 22.35
C LEU A 14 5.57 -10.84 22.96
N ALA A 15 5.70 -10.48 24.24
CA ALA A 15 4.81 -9.53 24.91
C ALA A 15 5.12 -8.06 24.57
N THR A 16 6.31 -7.76 24.06
CA THR A 16 6.77 -6.40 23.82
C THR A 16 6.36 -5.89 22.43
N ILE A 17 5.59 -4.80 22.41
CA ILE A 17 5.27 -4.04 21.20
C ILE A 17 6.08 -2.75 21.22
N LYS A 18 6.76 -2.44 20.10
CA LYS A 18 7.59 -1.24 19.96
C LYS A 18 7.10 -0.41 18.78
N THR A 19 6.92 0.88 19.02
CA THR A 19 6.63 1.85 17.96
C THR A 19 7.94 2.29 17.30
N GLU A 20 8.02 2.17 15.98
CA GLU A 20 9.13 2.68 15.17
C GLU A 20 8.68 3.94 14.44
N LEU A 21 9.00 5.13 14.97
CA LEU A 21 8.55 6.41 14.40
C LEU A 21 8.95 6.62 12.94
N ASN A 22 10.05 6.00 12.49
CA ASN A 22 10.47 6.05 11.09
C ASN A 22 9.49 5.37 10.12
N ARG A 23 8.55 4.55 10.63
CA ARG A 23 7.48 3.94 9.84
C ARG A 23 6.25 4.84 9.65
N TYR A 24 6.22 6.01 10.29
CA TYR A 24 5.12 6.97 10.21
C TYR A 24 5.43 8.06 9.17
N LEU A 25 5.88 7.63 7.99
CA LEU A 25 6.36 8.51 6.91
C LEU A 25 5.53 8.29 5.64
N LEU A 26 4.98 9.38 5.12
CA LEU A 26 4.57 9.50 3.73
C LEU A 26 5.42 10.63 3.13
N ALA A 27 6.07 10.38 2.00
CA ALA A 27 6.99 11.32 1.38
C ALA A 27 6.89 11.28 -0.15
N ARG A 28 7.27 12.39 -0.77
CA ARG A 28 7.53 12.51 -2.20
C ARG A 28 8.98 12.86 -2.43
N ILE A 29 9.60 12.29 -3.46
CA ILE A 29 10.97 12.60 -3.85
C ILE A 29 10.98 12.77 -5.38
N PRO A 30 11.44 13.90 -5.91
CA PRO A 30 11.67 14.06 -7.34
C PRO A 30 12.66 13.02 -7.87
N VAL A 31 12.28 12.38 -8.98
CA VAL A 31 13.11 11.40 -9.68
C VAL A 31 13.33 11.88 -11.10
N PHE A 32 14.57 12.00 -11.53
CA PHE A 32 14.94 12.39 -12.88
C PHE A 32 16.02 11.43 -13.41
N GLU A 33 15.78 10.82 -14.56
CA GLU A 33 16.67 9.81 -15.17
C GLU A 33 17.07 8.66 -14.20
N GLY A 34 16.18 8.31 -13.27
CA GLY A 34 16.42 7.26 -12.26
C GLY A 34 17.19 7.72 -11.02
N GLU A 35 17.64 8.98 -10.99
CA GLU A 35 18.33 9.58 -9.84
C GLU A 35 17.36 10.36 -8.95
N LEU A 36 17.62 10.34 -7.64
CA LEU A 36 16.80 11.01 -6.64
C LEU A 36 17.33 12.42 -6.35
N PHE A 37 16.45 13.42 -6.36
CA PHE A 37 16.82 14.82 -6.12
C PHE A 37 16.08 15.39 -4.91
N LYS A 38 16.75 16.30 -4.18
CA LYS A 38 16.09 17.11 -3.14
C LYS A 38 15.19 18.18 -3.75
N SER A 39 15.66 18.81 -4.81
CA SER A 39 14.85 19.63 -5.70
C SER A 39 15.38 19.58 -7.13
N CYS A 40 14.50 19.79 -8.11
CA CYS A 40 14.86 19.93 -9.52
C CYS A 40 13.78 20.72 -10.27
N SER A 41 14.14 21.38 -11.37
CA SER A 41 13.16 22.00 -12.26
C SER A 41 12.31 20.94 -12.97
N GLN A 42 11.02 21.18 -13.12
CA GLN A 42 10.14 20.31 -13.88
C GLN A 42 10.57 20.30 -15.37
N PRO A 43 10.74 19.13 -16.01
CA PRO A 43 11.26 19.05 -17.38
C PRO A 43 10.44 19.84 -18.41
N ASP A 44 9.12 19.81 -18.28
CA ASP A 44 8.18 20.47 -19.21
C ASP A 44 7.85 21.92 -18.80
N ASN A 45 8.27 22.35 -17.62
CA ASN A 45 8.04 23.70 -17.11
C ASN A 45 9.18 24.13 -16.17
N PRO A 46 10.31 24.64 -16.70
CA PRO A 46 11.50 24.92 -15.90
C PRO A 46 11.31 25.95 -14.77
N ASP A 47 10.26 26.79 -14.87
CA ASP A 47 9.90 27.78 -13.86
C ASP A 47 9.24 27.15 -12.61
N VAL A 48 8.83 25.88 -12.68
CA VAL A 48 8.31 25.12 -11.56
C VAL A 48 9.42 24.28 -10.94
N GLU A 49 9.75 24.57 -9.68
CA GLU A 49 10.65 23.74 -8.88
C GLU A 49 9.89 22.59 -8.22
N LEU A 50 10.31 21.36 -8.49
CA LEU A 50 9.87 20.17 -7.79
C LEU A 50 10.73 19.97 -6.56
N THR A 51 10.11 19.72 -5.41
CA THR A 51 10.80 19.54 -4.13
C THR A 51 10.45 18.19 -3.50
N ALA A 52 11.45 17.57 -2.86
CA ALA A 52 11.21 16.49 -1.94
C ALA A 52 10.40 17.03 -0.75
N GLY A 53 9.44 16.23 -0.27
CA GLY A 53 8.58 16.64 0.81
C GLY A 53 8.05 15.46 1.60
N TYR A 54 7.55 15.74 2.80
CA TYR A 54 6.97 14.75 3.68
C TYR A 54 5.65 15.25 4.26
N LEU A 55 4.75 14.31 4.56
CA LEU A 55 3.52 14.60 5.26
C LEU A 55 3.82 15.15 6.65
N GLN A 56 3.19 16.28 6.99
CA GLN A 56 3.41 17.01 8.23
C GLN A 56 3.44 16.07 9.44
N LYS A 57 4.56 16.10 10.17
CA LYS A 57 4.78 15.32 11.38
C LYS A 57 4.15 16.01 12.59
N THR A 58 3.80 15.21 13.58
CA THR A 58 3.42 15.64 14.94
C THR A 58 4.39 15.04 15.95
N ASP A 59 4.30 15.41 17.22
CA ASP A 59 5.29 15.04 18.26
C ASP A 59 5.67 13.56 18.27
N ASN A 60 4.69 12.68 18.04
CA ASN A 60 4.87 11.23 18.08
C ASN A 60 4.30 10.52 16.85
N SER A 61 3.94 11.24 15.77
CA SER A 61 3.25 10.68 14.61
C SER A 61 3.23 11.64 13.39
N ASN A 62 2.15 11.65 12.62
CA ASN A 62 1.84 12.59 11.55
C ASN A 62 0.33 12.92 11.53
N ILE A 63 -0.04 13.95 10.77
CA ILE A 63 -1.41 14.47 10.68
C ILE A 63 -2.44 13.45 10.18
N LEU A 64 -2.04 12.48 9.36
CA LEU A 64 -2.94 11.41 8.89
C LEU A 64 -3.30 10.47 10.03
N ILE A 65 -2.31 10.00 10.79
CA ILE A 65 -2.54 9.10 11.90
C ILE A 65 -3.35 9.79 13.00
N ASP A 66 -3.11 11.06 13.27
CA ASP A 66 -3.89 11.81 14.26
C ASP A 66 -5.36 11.95 13.81
N ALA A 67 -5.63 12.16 12.52
CA ALA A 67 -6.99 12.16 11.98
C ALA A 67 -7.67 10.78 12.03
N LEU A 68 -6.90 9.69 11.92
CA LEU A 68 -7.42 8.33 11.93
C LEU A 68 -7.71 7.78 13.33
N LYS A 69 -7.14 8.35 14.41
CA LYS A 69 -7.40 7.92 15.79
C LYS A 69 -8.88 8.06 16.19
N GLU A 70 -9.56 9.06 15.64
CA GLU A 70 -10.99 9.30 15.88
C GLU A 70 -11.89 8.51 14.92
N ASP A 71 -11.33 7.73 14.00
CA ASP A 71 -12.11 6.96 13.04
C ASP A 71 -12.81 5.76 13.69
N ILE A 72 -14.09 5.58 13.40
CA ILE A 72 -14.88 4.47 13.97
C ILE A 72 -14.40 3.07 13.58
N HIS A 73 -13.66 2.93 12.46
CA HIS A 73 -13.16 1.64 11.99
C HIS A 73 -11.66 1.49 12.26
N LEU A 74 -10.87 2.54 12.02
CA LEU A 74 -9.40 2.49 12.09
C LEU A 74 -8.85 2.97 13.44
N GLY A 75 -9.57 3.82 14.17
CA GLY A 75 -9.15 4.34 15.48
C GLY A 75 -8.80 3.26 16.50
N PRO A 76 -9.58 2.18 16.65
CA PRO A 76 -9.24 1.07 17.56
C PRO A 76 -7.88 0.42 17.26
N PHE A 77 -7.46 0.37 15.99
CA PHE A 77 -6.18 -0.22 15.58
C PHE A 77 -4.97 0.70 15.82
N LEU A 78 -5.23 1.99 16.09
CA LEU A 78 -4.21 2.99 16.39
C LEU A 78 -4.11 3.32 17.89
N THR A 79 -5.20 3.13 18.63
CA THR A 79 -5.31 3.46 20.06
C THR A 79 -5.07 2.26 20.97
N PHE A 80 -5.33 1.03 20.49
CA PHE A 80 -4.97 -0.20 21.19
C PHE A 80 -3.58 -0.69 20.73
N PRO A 81 -2.73 -1.21 21.63
CA PRO A 81 -1.40 -1.72 21.26
C PRO A 81 -1.51 -3.07 20.56
N LEU A 82 -1.97 -3.07 19.30
CA LEU A 82 -1.98 -4.24 18.43
C LEU A 82 -0.75 -4.22 17.51
N PRO A 83 0.04 -5.31 17.40
CA PRO A 83 1.17 -5.35 16.47
C PRO A 83 0.70 -5.20 15.01
N SER A 84 1.35 -4.33 14.24
CA SER A 84 0.96 -4.05 12.84
C SER A 84 0.87 -5.32 11.98
N LYS A 85 1.87 -6.20 12.09
CA LYS A 85 1.96 -7.43 11.28
C LYS A 85 1.05 -8.58 11.76
N GLU A 86 0.23 -8.36 12.80
CA GLU A 86 -0.73 -9.32 13.36
C GLU A 86 -2.18 -8.83 13.11
N ASN A 87 -2.50 -8.48 11.86
CA ASN A 87 -3.75 -7.79 11.47
C ASN A 87 -3.96 -6.43 12.17
N GLY A 88 -2.88 -5.81 12.64
CA GLY A 88 -2.87 -4.44 13.14
C GLY A 88 -2.85 -3.42 12.01
N PHE A 89 -2.56 -2.16 12.35
CA PHE A 89 -2.47 -1.08 11.37
C PHE A 89 -1.21 -1.24 10.50
N ASP A 90 -1.39 -1.63 9.23
CA ASP A 90 -0.31 -2.00 8.32
C ASP A 90 -0.68 -1.67 6.87
N ILE A 91 -0.01 -0.66 6.33
CA ILE A 91 -0.16 -0.20 4.95
C ILE A 91 0.98 -0.79 4.13
N GLU A 92 0.65 -1.48 3.04
CA GLU A 92 1.63 -2.01 2.09
C GLU A 92 1.38 -1.49 0.68
N GLY A 93 0.10 -1.45 0.24
CA GLY A 93 -0.20 -0.98 -1.11
C GLY A 93 -0.21 0.55 -1.25
N LEU A 94 0.32 1.04 -2.37
CA LEU A 94 0.40 2.46 -2.67
C LEU A 94 0.14 2.72 -4.15
N ALA A 95 -0.90 3.49 -4.46
CA ALA A 95 -1.13 4.01 -5.80
C ALA A 95 -1.37 5.52 -5.77
N VAL A 96 -0.81 6.24 -6.74
CA VAL A 96 -0.89 7.71 -6.81
C VAL A 96 -1.49 8.12 -8.16
N HIS A 97 -2.44 9.04 -8.12
CA HIS A 97 -2.98 9.71 -9.30
C HIS A 97 -3.01 11.22 -9.05
N LYS A 98 -2.04 11.94 -9.63
CA LYS A 98 -1.80 13.37 -9.33
C LYS A 98 -1.60 13.55 -7.82
N ASP A 99 -2.42 14.38 -7.18
CA ASP A 99 -2.34 14.68 -5.75
C ASP A 99 -3.12 13.68 -4.88
N ARG A 100 -3.86 12.75 -5.50
CA ARG A 100 -4.62 11.71 -4.79
C ARG A 100 -3.73 10.50 -4.55
N VAL A 101 -3.70 10.04 -3.30
CA VAL A 101 -2.93 8.88 -2.86
C VAL A 101 -3.90 7.85 -2.28
N PHE A 102 -3.79 6.63 -2.77
CA PHE A 102 -4.56 5.47 -2.34
C PHE A 102 -3.63 4.55 -1.54
N LEU A 103 -3.97 4.37 -0.26
CA LEU A 103 -3.22 3.57 0.69
C LEU A 103 -3.96 2.27 0.95
N GLY A 104 -3.39 1.16 0.50
CA GLY A 104 -3.94 -0.19 0.64
C GLY A 104 -3.50 -0.83 1.95
N PHE A 105 -4.46 -1.27 2.75
CA PHE A 105 -4.18 -1.88 4.05
C PHE A 105 -4.01 -3.38 3.89
N ARG A 106 -2.82 -3.89 4.25
CA ARG A 106 -2.66 -5.33 4.52
C ARG A 106 -3.43 -5.71 5.78
N GLY A 107 -3.35 -4.87 6.79
CA GLY A 107 -4.16 -4.95 8.00
C GLY A 107 -4.62 -3.54 8.40
N PRO A 108 -5.82 -3.39 8.97
CA PRO A 108 -6.74 -4.46 9.34
C PRO A 108 -7.65 -4.90 8.21
N VAL A 109 -8.04 -6.18 8.23
CA VAL A 109 -9.16 -6.72 7.45
C VAL A 109 -10.37 -6.92 8.36
N LEU A 110 -11.52 -6.37 7.97
CA LEU A 110 -12.74 -6.34 8.77
C LEU A 110 -13.79 -7.26 8.17
N ARG A 111 -14.03 -8.43 8.79
CA ARG A 111 -15.09 -9.38 8.36
C ARG A 111 -14.99 -9.76 6.87
N GLY A 112 -13.78 -9.89 6.34
CA GLY A 112 -13.51 -10.19 4.92
C GLY A 112 -13.28 -8.97 4.03
N TRP A 113 -13.47 -7.76 4.54
CA TRP A 113 -13.32 -6.51 3.80
C TRP A 113 -11.97 -5.85 4.09
N ALA A 114 -11.16 -5.66 3.05
CA ALA A 114 -9.96 -4.85 3.14
C ALA A 114 -10.31 -3.37 2.92
N ILE A 115 -9.39 -2.50 3.30
CA ILE A 115 -9.59 -1.05 3.32
C ILE A 115 -8.58 -0.40 2.39
N ILE A 116 -9.07 0.49 1.53
CA ILE A 116 -8.26 1.48 0.83
C ILE A 116 -8.61 2.84 1.43
N LEU A 117 -7.59 3.57 1.89
CA LEU A 117 -7.74 4.94 2.34
C LEU A 117 -7.31 5.86 1.19
N GLU A 118 -8.22 6.71 0.74
CA GLU A 118 -7.92 7.78 -0.19
C GLU A 118 -7.64 9.05 0.60
N ILE A 119 -6.51 9.70 0.28
CA ILE A 119 -6.15 11.03 0.76
C ILE A 119 -5.78 11.91 -0.43
N GLU A 120 -5.89 13.23 -0.26
CA GLU A 120 -5.35 14.18 -1.23
C GLU A 120 -4.37 15.10 -0.51
N VAL A 121 -3.16 15.21 -1.06
CA VAL A 121 -2.07 15.99 -0.47
C VAL A 121 -1.94 17.34 -1.14
N GLU A 122 -1.45 18.32 -0.40
CA GLU A 122 -1.07 19.62 -0.95
C GLU A 122 0.14 20.17 -0.21
N GLU A 123 0.93 20.99 -0.89
CA GLU A 123 2.07 21.66 -0.27
C GLU A 123 1.58 22.85 0.56
N GLN A 124 1.86 22.82 1.86
CA GLN A 124 1.51 23.91 2.79
C GLN A 124 2.66 24.92 2.87
N GLU A 125 3.87 24.40 2.93
CA GLU A 125 5.14 25.12 2.93
C GLU A 125 6.16 24.30 2.12
N PRO A 126 7.24 24.90 1.61
CA PRO A 126 8.25 24.17 0.85
C PRO A 126 8.72 22.87 1.54
N GLY A 127 8.42 21.72 0.93
CA GLY A 127 8.79 20.40 1.45
C GLY A 127 7.88 19.84 2.55
N VAL A 128 6.79 20.52 2.91
CA VAL A 128 5.81 20.06 3.91
C VAL A 128 4.45 19.84 3.25
N LEU A 129 3.98 18.61 3.27
CA LEU A 129 2.68 18.21 2.72
C LEU A 129 1.62 18.23 3.82
N GLY A 130 0.49 18.88 3.54
CA GLY A 130 -0.75 18.82 4.28
C GLY A 130 -1.76 17.83 3.65
N LEU A 131 -2.94 17.71 4.27
CA LEU A 131 -4.06 16.91 3.77
C LEU A 131 -5.24 17.81 3.45
N LYS A 132 -5.87 17.60 2.28
CA LYS A 132 -7.12 18.28 1.94
C LYS A 132 -8.31 17.60 2.61
N ALA A 133 -9.31 18.41 2.95
CA ALA A 133 -10.60 17.92 3.44
C ALA A 133 -11.45 17.39 2.28
N ILE A 134 -11.28 16.11 1.94
CA ILE A 134 -11.97 15.46 0.81
C ILE A 134 -13.21 14.66 1.20
N GLY A 135 -13.40 14.35 2.48
CA GLY A 135 -14.52 13.58 2.98
C GLY A 135 -15.63 14.43 3.63
N LYS A 136 -16.77 13.80 3.91
CA LYS A 136 -17.89 14.42 4.64
C LYS A 136 -17.45 15.13 5.92
N ALA A 137 -18.13 16.23 6.24
CA ALA A 137 -17.91 17.03 7.45
C ALA A 137 -16.45 17.48 7.65
N GLY A 138 -15.70 17.68 6.56
CA GLY A 138 -14.32 18.15 6.62
C GLY A 138 -13.29 17.05 6.91
N THR A 139 -13.66 15.77 6.78
CA THR A 139 -12.72 14.66 7.01
C THR A 139 -11.58 14.70 5.99
N LEU A 140 -10.34 14.43 6.44
CA LEU A 140 -9.12 14.51 5.63
C LEU A 140 -8.89 13.31 4.69
N TYR A 141 -9.81 12.36 4.68
CA TYR A 141 -9.70 11.11 3.94
C TYR A 141 -11.07 10.55 3.56
N ARG A 142 -11.07 9.60 2.63
CA ARG A 142 -12.20 8.72 2.30
C ARG A 142 -11.79 7.26 2.47
N LYS A 143 -12.77 6.39 2.74
CA LYS A 143 -12.54 4.95 2.93
C LYS A 143 -13.32 4.15 1.91
N HIS A 144 -12.62 3.26 1.22
CA HIS A 144 -13.21 2.34 0.25
C HIS A 144 -12.98 0.91 0.74
N PHE A 145 -14.07 0.23 1.07
CA PHE A 145 -14.04 -1.15 1.54
C PHE A 145 -14.20 -2.09 0.35
N VAL A 146 -13.30 -3.07 0.22
CA VAL A 146 -13.29 -4.03 -0.89
C VAL A 146 -13.36 -5.45 -0.36
N TYR A 147 -14.26 -6.27 -0.90
CA TYR A 147 -14.43 -7.67 -0.47
C TYR A 147 -13.38 -8.58 -1.14
N LEU A 148 -12.24 -8.75 -0.47
CA LEU A 148 -11.11 -9.56 -0.94
C LEU A 148 -11.08 -10.95 -0.29
N ASN A 149 -12.23 -11.48 0.12
CA ASN A 149 -12.37 -12.80 0.75
C ASN A 149 -11.49 -13.01 2.00
N GLY A 150 -11.23 -11.95 2.78
CA GLY A 150 -10.38 -12.02 3.97
C GLY A 150 -8.89 -11.75 3.74
N LEU A 151 -8.48 -11.51 2.49
CA LEU A 151 -7.13 -11.09 2.15
C LEU A 151 -6.94 -9.59 2.40
N GLY A 152 -5.73 -9.21 2.80
CA GLY A 152 -5.28 -7.81 2.90
C GLY A 152 -4.65 -7.33 1.60
N ILE A 153 -4.53 -6.02 1.44
CA ILE A 153 -3.92 -5.39 0.26
C ILE A 153 -2.41 -5.35 0.42
N ARG A 154 -1.71 -5.94 -0.54
CA ARG A 154 -0.24 -5.96 -0.63
C ARG A 154 0.27 -4.84 -1.53
N GLU A 155 -0.38 -4.65 -2.67
CA GLU A 155 -0.02 -3.62 -3.62
C GLU A 155 -1.23 -3.12 -4.44
N LEU A 156 -1.14 -1.88 -4.90
CA LEU A 156 -2.11 -1.17 -5.73
C LEU A 156 -1.44 -0.65 -7.00
N CYS A 157 -2.10 -0.77 -8.16
CA CYS A 157 -1.60 -0.18 -9.40
C CYS A 157 -2.75 0.34 -10.26
N PHE A 158 -2.64 1.59 -10.72
CA PHE A 158 -3.65 2.15 -11.63
C PHE A 158 -3.52 1.55 -13.04
N LYS A 159 -4.67 1.18 -13.62
CA LYS A 159 -4.83 0.88 -15.05
C LYS A 159 -5.93 1.78 -15.61
N GLY A 160 -5.53 2.92 -16.17
CA GLY A 160 -6.46 3.97 -16.55
C GLY A 160 -7.20 4.51 -15.32
N LYS A 161 -8.53 4.42 -15.30
CA LYS A 161 -9.37 4.79 -14.14
C LYS A 161 -9.62 3.66 -13.15
N ASN A 162 -9.22 2.44 -13.49
CA ASN A 162 -9.38 1.27 -12.63
C ASN A 162 -8.17 1.09 -11.72
N LEU A 163 -8.36 0.37 -10.62
CA LEU A 163 -7.30 0.05 -9.67
C LEU A 163 -7.13 -1.47 -9.60
N ILE A 164 -5.94 -1.94 -9.95
CA ILE A 164 -5.52 -3.33 -9.76
C ILE A 164 -5.07 -3.48 -8.32
N ILE A 165 -5.51 -4.56 -7.68
CA ILE A 165 -5.23 -4.86 -6.27
C ILE A 165 -4.59 -6.24 -6.21
N LEU A 166 -3.36 -6.32 -5.68
CA LEU A 166 -2.80 -7.59 -5.21
C LEU A 166 -3.23 -7.81 -3.78
N ALA A 167 -3.98 -8.89 -3.55
CA ALA A 167 -4.42 -9.29 -2.23
C ALA A 167 -3.68 -10.54 -1.77
N GLY A 168 -3.34 -10.61 -0.49
CA GLY A 168 -2.70 -11.77 0.12
C GLY A 168 -2.98 -11.88 1.62
N PRO A 169 -2.41 -12.89 2.30
CA PRO A 169 -2.60 -13.09 3.74
C PRO A 169 -2.17 -11.88 4.56
N THR A 170 -2.82 -11.62 5.70
CA THR A 170 -2.49 -10.48 6.57
C THR A 170 -1.32 -10.74 7.52
N MET A 171 -0.98 -12.01 7.72
CA MET A 171 0.06 -12.50 8.63
C MET A 171 1.23 -13.13 7.86
N ASP A 172 2.28 -13.48 8.59
CA ASP A 172 3.51 -14.14 8.12
C ASP A 172 3.24 -15.63 7.79
N LEU A 173 2.34 -15.87 6.83
CA LEU A 173 2.01 -17.19 6.29
C LEU A 173 2.04 -17.14 4.77
N VAL A 174 2.49 -18.24 4.16
CA VAL A 174 2.32 -18.44 2.72
C VAL A 174 0.90 -18.94 2.48
N GLY A 175 0.17 -18.25 1.60
CA GLY A 175 -1.22 -18.58 1.32
C GLY A 175 -1.66 -18.03 -0.03
N ASP A 176 -2.95 -18.17 -0.31
CA ASP A 176 -3.53 -17.73 -1.57
C ASP A 176 -3.33 -16.23 -1.78
N MET A 177 -2.83 -15.89 -2.96
CA MET A 177 -2.71 -14.51 -3.42
C MET A 177 -3.51 -14.34 -4.70
N ARG A 178 -4.21 -13.23 -4.81
CA ARG A 178 -5.18 -12.99 -5.88
C ARG A 178 -5.10 -11.57 -6.37
N VAL A 179 -5.24 -11.41 -7.67
CA VAL A 179 -5.29 -10.11 -8.32
C VAL A 179 -6.74 -9.76 -8.63
N PHE A 180 -7.16 -8.58 -8.21
CA PHE A 180 -8.48 -8.02 -8.45
C PHE A 180 -8.40 -6.74 -9.26
N LEU A 181 -9.51 -6.38 -9.90
CA LEU A 181 -9.72 -5.09 -10.56
C LEU A 181 -10.91 -4.38 -9.92
N LEU A 182 -10.66 -3.27 -9.24
CA LEU A 182 -11.67 -2.33 -8.80
C LEU A 182 -11.95 -1.35 -9.94
N LYS A 183 -13.17 -1.42 -10.50
CA LYS A 183 -13.59 -0.59 -11.64
C LYS A 183 -13.83 0.84 -11.18
N ASP A 184 -13.45 1.78 -12.04
CA ASP A 184 -13.73 3.21 -11.88
C ASP A 184 -13.28 3.76 -10.51
N ALA A 185 -12.15 3.28 -10.00
CA ALA A 185 -11.62 3.63 -8.68
C ALA A 185 -11.42 5.15 -8.51
N LEU A 186 -11.07 5.86 -9.60
CA LEU A 186 -10.95 7.32 -9.57
C LEU A 186 -12.29 8.06 -9.47
N GLU A 187 -13.41 7.39 -9.77
CA GLU A 187 -14.77 7.94 -9.77
C GLU A 187 -15.54 7.55 -8.49
N LEU A 188 -14.91 6.85 -7.53
CA LEU A 188 -15.52 6.56 -6.24
C LEU A 188 -15.89 7.86 -5.52
N GLY A 189 -17.10 7.86 -4.94
CA GLY A 189 -17.66 9.01 -4.22
C GLY A 189 -17.01 9.22 -2.85
N GLU A 190 -17.82 9.41 -1.81
CA GLU A 190 -17.37 9.58 -0.42
C GLU A 190 -16.75 8.28 0.14
N ASN A 191 -17.42 7.60 1.07
CA ASN A 191 -17.06 6.25 1.47
C ASN A 191 -17.77 5.25 0.54
N SER A 192 -17.09 4.18 0.14
CA SER A 192 -17.67 3.16 -0.73
C SER A 192 -17.47 1.74 -0.20
N ILE A 193 -18.31 0.83 -0.69
CA ILE A 193 -18.24 -0.61 -0.45
C ILE A 193 -18.35 -1.28 -1.81
N SER A 194 -17.36 -2.11 -2.16
CA SER A 194 -17.28 -2.79 -3.46
C SER A 194 -17.09 -4.28 -3.25
N GLY A 195 -18.08 -5.06 -3.70
CA GLY A 195 -18.05 -6.52 -3.67
C GLY A 195 -18.02 -7.10 -5.08
N GLN A 196 -17.71 -8.39 -5.16
CA GLN A 196 -17.76 -9.12 -6.43
C GLN A 196 -19.20 -9.19 -6.97
N GLU A 197 -20.19 -9.32 -6.09
CA GLU A 197 -21.61 -9.34 -6.44
C GLU A 197 -22.13 -8.02 -7.01
N SER A 198 -21.56 -6.87 -6.61
CA SER A 198 -21.92 -5.57 -7.17
C SER A 198 -21.31 -5.29 -8.54
N GLY A 199 -20.45 -6.19 -9.06
CA GLY A 199 -19.85 -6.11 -10.39
C GLY A 199 -18.74 -5.06 -10.56
N ASN A 200 -18.53 -4.20 -9.56
CA ASN A 200 -17.49 -3.17 -9.54
C ASN A 200 -16.14 -3.67 -9.00
N LEU A 201 -16.07 -4.91 -8.50
CA LEU A 201 -14.83 -5.59 -8.13
C LEU A 201 -14.76 -6.93 -8.87
N GLU A 202 -13.74 -7.10 -9.70
CA GLU A 202 -13.57 -8.28 -10.54
C GLU A 202 -12.34 -9.08 -10.09
N VAL A 203 -12.44 -10.41 -10.09
CA VAL A 203 -11.28 -11.29 -9.91
C VAL A 203 -10.61 -11.46 -11.26
N LEU A 204 -9.35 -11.05 -11.39
CA LEU A 204 -8.59 -11.24 -12.62
C LEU A 204 -8.00 -12.65 -12.67
N PHE A 205 -7.22 -13.03 -11.66
CA PHE A 205 -6.63 -14.36 -11.53
C PHE A 205 -6.02 -14.61 -10.15
N ASP A 206 -5.81 -15.87 -9.84
CA ASP A 206 -5.00 -16.32 -8.71
C ASP A 206 -3.52 -16.38 -9.11
N LEU A 207 -2.62 -15.96 -8.22
CA LEU A 207 -1.21 -16.23 -8.37
C LEU A 207 -0.93 -17.69 -7.97
N PRO A 208 -0.02 -18.39 -8.66
CA PRO A 208 0.39 -19.73 -8.26
C PRO A 208 0.96 -19.71 -6.83
N VAL A 209 0.37 -20.49 -5.93
CA VAL A 209 0.92 -20.68 -4.59
C VAL A 209 2.20 -21.48 -4.71
N ASN A 210 3.32 -20.87 -4.38
CA ASN A 210 4.61 -21.55 -4.34
C ASN A 210 5.37 -21.14 -3.09
N LEU A 211 5.56 -22.12 -2.19
CA LEU A 211 6.30 -21.95 -0.95
C LEU A 211 7.74 -21.46 -1.15
N SER A 212 8.33 -21.69 -2.32
CA SER A 212 9.69 -21.23 -2.63
C SER A 212 9.75 -19.82 -3.24
N LEU A 213 8.64 -19.24 -3.70
CA LEU A 213 8.66 -17.91 -4.34
C LEU A 213 8.62 -16.75 -3.35
N GLY A 214 8.27 -17.01 -2.08
CA GLY A 214 7.90 -15.96 -1.14
C GLY A 214 6.52 -15.38 -1.46
N ASN A 215 6.17 -14.26 -0.83
CA ASN A 215 4.92 -13.58 -1.11
C ASN A 215 5.16 -12.56 -2.22
N ALA A 216 4.19 -12.44 -3.13
CA ALA A 216 4.19 -11.33 -4.07
C ALA A 216 3.94 -10.03 -3.29
N GLU A 217 4.81 -9.04 -3.49
CA GLU A 217 4.73 -7.76 -2.76
C GLU A 217 4.70 -6.55 -3.71
N GLY A 218 5.00 -6.73 -4.99
CA GLY A 218 4.95 -5.64 -5.96
C GLY A 218 4.27 -6.07 -7.26
N LEU A 219 3.51 -5.14 -7.84
CA LEU A 219 2.85 -5.31 -9.12
C LEU A 219 2.88 -4.02 -9.93
N VAL A 220 3.04 -4.12 -11.25
CA VAL A 220 2.92 -2.97 -12.13
C VAL A 220 2.45 -3.38 -13.51
N VAL A 221 1.64 -2.54 -14.15
CA VAL A 221 1.32 -2.70 -15.57
C VAL A 221 2.62 -2.54 -16.37
N PHE A 222 2.96 -3.55 -17.17
CA PHE A 222 4.24 -3.68 -17.84
C PHE A 222 4.05 -4.14 -19.29
N PRO A 223 4.36 -3.30 -20.28
CA PRO A 223 4.33 -3.71 -21.69
C PRO A 223 5.44 -4.73 -21.97
N CYS A 224 5.08 -5.93 -22.42
CA CYS A 224 6.06 -7.00 -22.66
C CYS A 224 5.51 -8.04 -23.65
N LEU A 225 6.41 -8.74 -24.37
CA LEU A 225 6.07 -9.85 -25.28
C LEU A 225 5.00 -9.51 -26.34
N GLY A 226 4.96 -8.26 -26.81
CA GLY A 226 3.98 -7.78 -27.79
C GLY A 226 2.62 -7.37 -27.22
N GLU A 227 2.44 -7.49 -25.90
CA GLU A 227 1.25 -7.02 -25.19
C GLU A 227 1.48 -5.61 -24.64
N SER A 228 0.50 -4.72 -24.82
CA SER A 228 0.56 -3.35 -24.31
C SER A 228 0.34 -3.24 -22.80
N ASP A 229 -0.31 -4.23 -22.21
CA ASP A 229 -0.79 -4.19 -20.84
C ASP A 229 -0.65 -5.55 -20.16
N SER A 230 0.56 -6.10 -20.05
CA SER A 230 0.79 -7.22 -19.14
C SER A 230 0.97 -6.73 -17.68
N LEU A 231 1.05 -7.65 -16.73
CA LEU A 231 1.31 -7.36 -15.32
C LEU A 231 2.62 -8.01 -14.88
N LEU A 232 3.60 -7.20 -14.50
CA LEU A 232 4.83 -7.66 -13.86
C LEU A 232 4.56 -7.83 -12.36
N VAL A 233 5.00 -8.96 -11.79
CA VAL A 233 4.87 -9.27 -10.37
C VAL A 233 6.25 -9.64 -9.78
N ILE A 234 6.58 -9.03 -8.65
CA ILE A 234 7.81 -9.26 -7.89
C ILE A 234 7.51 -9.76 -6.47
N TYR A 235 8.50 -10.41 -5.86
CA TYR A 235 8.37 -11.18 -4.63
C TYR A 235 9.43 -10.74 -3.62
N ASP A 236 9.10 -10.77 -2.32
CA ASP A 236 9.96 -10.26 -1.25
C ASP A 236 11.19 -11.12 -0.94
N SER A 237 11.02 -12.43 -1.06
CA SER A 237 12.00 -13.45 -0.70
C SER A 237 12.20 -14.41 -1.88
N PRO A 238 12.71 -13.93 -3.03
CA PRO A 238 12.90 -14.77 -4.20
C PRO A 238 13.88 -15.90 -3.89
N ASP A 239 13.53 -17.13 -4.32
CA ASP A 239 14.43 -18.29 -4.28
C ASP A 239 15.80 -17.97 -4.92
N GLU A 240 16.86 -18.63 -4.46
CA GLU A 240 18.20 -18.51 -5.03
C GLU A 240 18.22 -18.76 -6.55
N VAL A 241 17.39 -19.67 -7.08
CA VAL A 241 17.31 -19.91 -8.53
C VAL A 241 16.79 -18.71 -9.32
N ARG A 242 16.11 -17.76 -8.66
CA ARG A 242 15.63 -16.52 -9.28
C ARG A 242 16.62 -15.38 -9.18
N LYS A 243 17.67 -15.50 -8.35
CA LYS A 243 18.75 -14.51 -8.21
C LYS A 243 19.83 -14.81 -9.25
N VAL A 244 19.74 -14.16 -10.40
CA VAL A 244 20.66 -14.38 -11.53
C VAL A 244 21.93 -13.51 -11.48
N GLY A 245 22.06 -12.69 -10.45
CA GLY A 245 23.25 -11.90 -10.18
C GLY A 245 23.11 -11.13 -8.87
N GLU A 246 24.15 -10.39 -8.47
CA GLU A 246 24.20 -9.65 -7.21
C GLU A 246 23.06 -8.62 -7.06
N LYS A 247 22.62 -8.02 -8.18
CA LYS A 247 21.57 -6.99 -8.24
C LYS A 247 20.50 -7.31 -9.29
N ALA A 248 20.26 -8.59 -9.56
CA ALA A 248 19.34 -9.03 -10.60
C ALA A 248 18.49 -10.21 -10.14
N VAL A 249 17.18 -10.12 -10.35
CA VAL A 249 16.19 -11.13 -9.98
C VAL A 249 15.19 -11.34 -11.13
N TYR A 250 14.72 -12.57 -11.31
CA TYR A 250 13.60 -12.84 -12.20
C TYR A 250 12.27 -12.35 -11.59
N ALA A 251 11.42 -11.80 -12.46
CA ALA A 251 10.05 -11.42 -12.16
C ALA A 251 9.09 -12.20 -13.08
N ASP A 252 7.85 -12.36 -12.65
CA ASP A 252 6.84 -13.05 -13.46
C ASP A 252 5.99 -12.02 -14.20
N VAL A 253 5.58 -12.35 -15.44
CA VAL A 253 4.72 -11.49 -16.26
C VAL A 253 3.46 -12.26 -16.63
N PHE A 254 2.31 -11.70 -16.23
CA PHE A 254 0.99 -12.27 -16.48
C PHE A 254 0.25 -11.45 -17.52
N ARG A 255 -0.53 -12.11 -18.39
CA ARG A 255 -1.43 -11.43 -19.31
C ARG A 255 -2.80 -11.25 -18.66
N PHE A 256 -3.46 -10.12 -18.89
CA PHE A 256 -4.90 -10.05 -18.66
C PHE A 256 -5.59 -10.97 -19.67
N LYS A 257 -6.54 -11.77 -19.20
CA LYS A 257 -7.35 -12.64 -20.08
C LYS A 257 -8.54 -11.88 -20.63
#